data_AF-A0A2E6HBS9-F1
#
_entry.id   AF-A0A2E6HBS9-F1
#
_cell.length_a   1.000
_cell.length_b   1.000
_cell.length_c   1.000
_cell.angle_alpha   90.00
_cell.angle_beta   90.00
_cell.angle_gamma   90.00
#
_symmetry.space_group_name_H-M   'P 1'
#
loop_
_entity.id
_entity.type
_entity.pdbx_description
1 polymer ?
#
loop_
_entity_poly.entity_id
_entity_poly.type
_entity_poly.pdbx_seq_one_letter_code
_entity_poly.pdbx_strand_id
1 'polypeptide(L)'
;MSDQGEFGFLSEVPKQSPEERKLTFNAGRVLFSLLKDPEEKDGKEMSKESGMLVNLVKKYPNQKFWSKIEFDFKVRSLAYFFTKEGDTEVSRLYSEYHFKQTLPPEIKEIGKTGVDLDIIIKPKTIRQWLQE
;
A
#
# COMPACT_ATOMS: atom_id res chain seq x y z
N MET A 1 37.22 43.07 11.08
CA MET A 1 37.15 41.75 11.74
C MET A 1 35.69 41.47 12.02
N SER A 2 35.19 40.33 11.53
CA SER A 2 33.93 39.63 11.88
C SER A 2 32.64 40.39 11.48
N ASP A 3 31.95 40.08 10.39
CA ASP A 3 31.41 38.79 9.94
C ASP A 3 30.50 38.16 11.01
N GLN A 4 29.18 38.19 10.78
CA GLN A 4 28.40 37.00 10.39
C GLN A 4 26.93 37.40 10.20
N GLY A 5 26.45 37.17 8.98
CA GLY A 5 25.03 37.23 8.64
C GLY A 5 24.32 35.98 9.17
N GLU A 6 23.24 36.19 9.90
CA GLU A 6 22.30 35.11 10.20
C GLU A 6 21.36 34.93 9.01
N PHE A 7 21.71 33.95 8.17
CA PHE A 7 20.79 33.31 7.25
C PHE A 7 19.69 32.61 8.08
N GLY A 8 18.54 33.28 8.20
CA GLY A 8 17.30 32.62 8.61
C GLY A 8 16.91 31.59 7.56
N PHE A 9 17.34 30.34 7.79
CA PHE A 9 16.95 29.18 6.99
C PHE A 9 15.45 28.95 7.20
N LEU A 10 14.63 29.59 6.36
CA LEU A 10 13.23 29.25 6.20
C LEU A 10 13.18 27.80 5.73
N SER A 11 13.00 26.88 6.68
CA SER A 11 12.69 25.49 6.37
C SER A 11 11.40 25.50 5.55
N GLU A 12 11.52 25.28 4.25
CA GLU A 12 10.38 25.09 3.37
C GLU A 12 9.58 23.91 3.89
N VAL A 13 8.44 24.21 4.54
CA VAL A 13 7.45 23.21 4.90
C VAL A 13 7.02 22.54 3.58
N PRO A 14 7.19 21.22 3.41
CA PRO A 14 6.84 20.56 2.15
C PRO A 14 5.36 20.83 1.85
N LYS A 15 5.10 21.48 0.71
CA LYS A 15 3.74 21.73 0.22
C LYS A 15 3.07 20.38 -0.05
N GLN A 16 2.20 19.98 0.86
CA GLN A 16 1.34 18.81 0.69
C GLN A 16 0.58 18.91 -0.64
N SER A 17 0.54 17.79 -1.36
CA SER A 17 -0.14 17.66 -2.65
C SER A 17 -1.62 18.07 -2.52
N PRO A 18 -2.24 18.69 -3.54
CA PRO A 18 -3.67 19.02 -3.54
C PRO A 18 -4.59 17.84 -3.22
N GLU A 19 -4.19 16.60 -3.52
CA GLU A 19 -4.94 15.38 -3.19
C GLU A 19 -4.93 15.02 -1.71
N GLU A 20 -3.96 15.51 -0.94
CA GLU A 20 -3.85 15.26 0.50
C GLU A 20 -4.73 16.21 1.33
N ARG A 21 -5.37 17.18 0.68
CA ARG A 21 -6.22 18.18 1.32
C ARG A 21 -7.56 17.55 1.72
N LYS A 22 -7.59 17.06 2.96
CA LYS A 22 -8.77 16.73 3.79
C LYS A 22 -9.43 15.36 3.58
N LEU A 23 -8.65 14.29 3.74
CA LEU A 23 -9.23 13.04 4.25
C LEU A 23 -9.15 13.07 5.78
N THR A 24 -9.98 13.91 6.42
CA THR A 24 -10.12 13.90 7.88
C THR A 24 -10.95 12.68 8.26
N PHE A 25 -10.48 11.89 9.23
CA PHE A 25 -11.17 10.69 9.69
C PHE A 25 -12.60 11.02 10.14
N ASN A 26 -13.59 10.53 9.39
CA ASN A 26 -15.00 10.64 9.74
C ASN A 26 -15.50 9.29 10.23
N ALA A 27 -15.53 9.12 11.55
CA ALA A 27 -15.95 7.87 12.19
C ALA A 27 -17.36 7.44 11.77
N GLY A 28 -18.29 8.38 11.58
CA GLY A 28 -19.65 8.08 11.13
C GLY A 28 -19.66 7.50 9.72
N ARG A 29 -18.92 8.09 8.78
CA ARG A 29 -18.83 7.56 7.41
C ARG A 29 -18.25 6.15 7.39
N VAL A 30 -17.20 5.90 8.16
CA VAL A 30 -16.57 4.57 8.27
C VAL A 30 -17.54 3.57 8.89
N LEU A 31 -18.28 3.97 9.92
CA LEU A 31 -19.28 3.11 10.56
C LEU A 31 -20.36 2.66 9.55
N PHE A 32 -20.89 3.61 8.78
CA PHE A 32 -21.94 3.36 7.79
C PHE A 32 -21.43 2.59 6.56
N SER A 33 -20.15 2.67 6.21
CA SER A 33 -19.58 1.88 5.12
C SER A 33 -19.42 0.41 5.49
N LEU A 34 -19.10 0.12 6.76
CA LEU A 34 -18.87 -1.23 7.27
C LEU A 34 -20.16 -1.97 7.61
N LEU A 35 -21.16 -1.26 8.11
CA LEU A 35 -22.41 -1.87 8.55
C LEU A 35 -23.38 -2.12 7.40
N LYS A 36 -24.03 -3.27 7.46
CA LYS A 36 -25.22 -3.58 6.67
C LYS A 36 -26.43 -2.91 7.32
N ASP A 37 -27.22 -2.20 6.52
CA ASP A 37 -28.49 -1.56 6.89
C ASP A 37 -28.43 -0.73 8.20
N PRO A 38 -27.52 0.27 8.31
CA PRO A 38 -27.31 1.03 9.55
C PRO A 38 -28.51 1.90 9.96
N GLU A 39 -29.42 2.22 9.04
CA GLU A 39 -30.61 3.04 9.30
C GLU A 39 -31.69 2.29 10.09
N GLU A 40 -31.67 0.95 10.07
CA GLU A 40 -32.65 0.12 10.78
C GLU A 40 -32.28 -0.09 12.26
N LYS A 41 -31.06 0.29 12.66
CA LYS A 41 -30.56 0.07 14.03
C LYS A 41 -31.06 1.12 15.00
N ASP A 42 -31.37 0.68 16.22
CA ASP A 42 -31.70 1.60 17.31
C ASP A 42 -30.47 2.42 17.75
N GLY A 43 -30.69 3.61 18.31
CA GLY A 43 -29.63 4.49 18.78
C GLY A 43 -28.70 3.84 19.82
N LYS A 44 -29.23 2.92 20.63
CA LYS A 44 -28.43 2.11 21.57
C LYS A 44 -27.50 1.15 20.86
N GLU A 45 -27.96 0.51 19.79
CA GLU A 45 -27.14 -0.40 18.98
C GLU A 45 -26.06 0.38 18.25
N MET A 46 -26.41 1.52 17.65
CA MET A 46 -25.44 2.40 16.99
C MET A 46 -24.36 2.92 17.95
N SER A 47 -24.70 3.17 19.21
CA SER A 47 -23.73 3.54 20.24
C SER A 47 -22.74 2.41 20.55
N LYS A 48 -23.21 1.15 20.60
CA LYS A 48 -22.34 -0.03 20.78
C LYS A 48 -21.40 -0.22 19.60
N GLU A 49 -21.93 -0.12 18.38
CA GLU A 49 -21.14 -0.23 17.15
C GLU A 49 -20.08 0.88 17.09
N SER A 50 -20.44 2.11 17.45
CA SER A 50 -19.47 3.21 17.55
C SER A 50 -18.34 2.91 18.54
N GLY A 51 -18.67 2.31 19.70
CA GLY A 51 -17.66 1.86 20.67
C GLY A 51 -16.75 0.76 20.12
N MET A 52 -17.31 -0.18 19.36
CA MET A 52 -16.55 -1.22 18.67
C MET A 52 -15.61 -0.62 17.61
N LEU A 53 -16.07 0.35 16.83
CA LEU A 53 -15.24 1.06 15.86
C LEU A 53 -14.06 1.76 16.53
N VAL A 54 -14.28 2.43 17.67
CA VAL A 54 -13.18 3.05 18.44
C VAL A 54 -12.13 2.02 18.84
N ASN A 55 -12.55 0.83 19.27
CA ASN A 55 -11.63 -0.24 19.63
C ASN A 55 -10.88 -0.82 18.41
N LEU A 56 -11.53 -0.94 17.24
CA LEU A 56 -10.88 -1.33 16.00
C LEU A 56 -9.83 -0.32 15.56
N VAL A 57 -10.14 0.97 15.61
CA VAL A 57 -9.20 2.05 15.25
C VAL A 57 -8.00 2.09 16.21
N LYS A 58 -8.20 1.75 17.50
CA LYS A 58 -7.10 1.57 18.46
C LYS A 58 -6.21 0.39 18.08
N LYS A 59 -6.79 -0.73 17.62
CA LYS A 59 -6.04 -1.93 17.22
C LYS A 59 -5.27 -1.72 15.91
N TYR A 60 -5.85 -0.99 14.96
CA TYR A 60 -5.26 -0.67 13.66
C TYR A 60 -5.13 0.84 13.50
N PRO A 61 -4.07 1.44 14.07
CA PRO A 61 -3.92 2.89 14.17
C PRO A 61 -3.45 3.46 12.82
N ASN A 62 -4.37 3.62 11.87
CA ASN A 62 -4.14 4.44 10.68
C ASN A 62 -5.49 5.00 10.18
N GLN A 63 -5.70 6.30 10.38
CA GLN A 63 -6.92 6.97 9.95
C GLN A 63 -7.09 7.00 8.42
N LYS A 64 -5.99 7.10 7.67
CA LYS A 64 -6.01 7.09 6.20
C LYS A 64 -6.42 5.71 5.68
N PHE A 65 -5.98 4.64 6.34
CA PHE A 65 -6.44 3.27 6.06
C PHE A 65 -7.96 3.17 6.15
N TRP A 66 -8.54 3.52 7.30
CA TRP A 66 -10.00 3.42 7.50
C TRP A 66 -10.83 4.26 6.54
N SER A 67 -10.25 5.35 6.04
CA SER A 67 -10.94 6.24 5.10
C SER A 67 -10.84 5.79 3.64
N LYS A 68 -9.91 4.88 3.32
CA LYS A 68 -9.65 4.38 1.96
C LYS A 68 -10.04 2.92 1.77
N ILE A 69 -10.16 2.17 2.86
CA ILE A 69 -10.44 0.74 2.78
C ILE A 69 -11.88 0.48 2.35
N GLU A 70 -12.05 -0.42 1.39
CA GLU A 70 -13.33 -0.93 0.95
C GLU A 70 -13.36 -2.43 1.26
N PHE A 71 -14.37 -2.87 1.99
CA PHE A 71 -14.61 -4.29 2.24
C PHE A 71 -15.58 -4.78 1.17
N ASP A 72 -15.29 -5.95 0.59
CA ASP A 72 -16.18 -6.59 -0.41
C ASP A 72 -17.54 -6.99 0.16
N PHE A 73 -17.68 -6.93 1.48
CA PHE A 73 -18.89 -7.27 2.21
C PHE A 73 -19.17 -6.24 3.30
N LYS A 74 -20.46 -6.14 3.65
CA LYS A 74 -20.93 -5.38 4.81
C LYS A 74 -21.33 -6.33 5.92
N VAL A 75 -21.00 -5.98 7.16
CA VAL A 75 -21.28 -6.81 8.33
C VAL A 75 -22.54 -6.34 9.04
N ARG A 76 -23.33 -7.27 9.59
CA ARG A 76 -24.47 -6.88 10.45
C ARG A 76 -24.01 -6.20 11.74
N SER A 77 -22.82 -6.53 12.25
CA SER A 77 -22.24 -5.91 13.44
C SER A 77 -20.72 -5.90 13.33
N LEU A 78 -20.09 -4.84 13.83
CA LEU A 78 -18.63 -4.73 13.93
C LEU A 78 -18.03 -5.75 14.90
N ALA A 79 -18.86 -6.41 15.73
CA ALA A 79 -18.44 -7.56 16.54
C ALA A 79 -17.78 -8.66 15.69
N TYR A 80 -18.17 -8.80 14.42
CA TYR A 80 -17.53 -9.71 13.47
C TYR A 80 -16.02 -9.50 13.39
N PHE A 81 -15.53 -8.26 13.37
CA PHE A 81 -14.10 -7.95 13.26
C PHE A 81 -13.30 -8.28 14.52
N PHE A 82 -13.97 -8.66 15.61
CA PHE A 82 -13.31 -9.17 16.83
C PHE A 82 -13.28 -10.71 16.87
N THR A 83 -13.93 -11.39 15.92
CA THR A 83 -13.77 -12.84 15.71
C THR A 83 -12.42 -13.12 15.04
N LYS A 84 -11.96 -14.37 15.09
CA LYS A 84 -10.67 -14.76 14.49
C LYS A 84 -10.68 -14.51 12.98
N GLU A 85 -11.79 -14.81 12.33
CA GLU A 85 -12.00 -14.65 10.89
C GLU A 85 -11.99 -13.18 10.50
N GLY A 86 -12.82 -12.36 11.16
CA GLY A 86 -12.89 -10.93 10.87
C GLY A 86 -11.59 -10.19 11.18
N ASP A 87 -10.89 -10.58 12.25
CA ASP A 87 -9.60 -10.00 12.60
C ASP A 87 -8.52 -10.31 11.56
N THR A 88 -8.49 -11.55 11.08
CA THR A 88 -7.57 -11.98 10.02
C THR A 88 -7.77 -11.14 8.75
N GLU A 89 -9.03 -10.87 8.39
CA GLU A 89 -9.37 -10.08 7.21
C GLU A 89 -8.89 -8.62 7.33
N VAL A 90 -9.22 -7.96 8.45
CA VAL A 90 -8.79 -6.58 8.70
C VAL A 90 -7.27 -6.49 8.78
N SER A 91 -6.63 -7.47 9.43
CA SER A 91 -5.17 -7.53 9.52
C SER A 91 -4.52 -7.67 8.15
N ARG A 92 -5.04 -8.54 7.28
CA ARG A 92 -4.53 -8.72 5.92
C ARG A 92 -4.60 -7.41 5.13
N LEU A 93 -5.77 -6.79 5.11
CA LEU A 93 -6.00 -5.51 4.43
C LEU A 93 -5.14 -4.38 4.99
N TYR A 94 -4.96 -4.35 6.31
CA TYR A 94 -4.11 -3.37 6.97
C TYR A 94 -2.65 -3.56 6.58
N SER A 95 -2.16 -4.80 6.55
CA SER A 95 -0.81 -5.12 6.09
C SER A 95 -0.60 -4.76 4.61
N GLU A 96 -1.56 -5.07 3.74
CA GLU A 96 -1.54 -4.71 2.32
C GLU A 96 -1.50 -3.19 2.12
N TYR A 97 -2.31 -2.44 2.86
CA TYR A 97 -2.31 -0.99 2.81
C TYR A 97 -0.97 -0.36 3.22
N HIS A 98 -0.27 -0.98 4.18
CA HIS A 98 1.05 -0.51 4.64
C HIS A 98 2.21 -1.10 3.84
N PHE A 99 1.94 -2.03 2.92
CA PHE A 99 2.96 -2.68 2.14
C PHE A 99 3.58 -1.67 1.17
N LYS A 100 4.81 -1.26 1.48
CA LYS A 100 5.64 -0.50 0.54
C LYS A 100 6.40 -1.52 -0.28
N GLN A 101 6.07 -1.62 -1.58
CA GLN A 101 6.92 -2.34 -2.51
C GLN A 101 8.30 -1.71 -2.49
N THR A 102 9.27 -2.43 -1.93
CA THR A 102 10.68 -2.12 -2.20
C THR A 102 10.88 -2.48 -3.66
N LEU A 103 10.99 -1.47 -4.52
CA LEU A 103 11.42 -1.68 -5.89
C LEU A 103 12.73 -2.50 -5.82
N PRO A 104 12.86 -3.57 -6.61
CA PRO A 104 14.12 -4.28 -6.68
C PRO A 104 15.21 -3.24 -7.02
N PRO A 105 16.38 -3.30 -6.36
CA PRO A 105 17.44 -2.34 -6.61
C PRO A 105 17.66 -2.30 -8.12
N GLU A 106 17.65 -1.10 -8.68
CA GLU A 106 17.88 -0.85 -10.10
C GLU A 106 19.12 -1.65 -10.48
N ILE A 107 18.93 -2.68 -11.31
CA ILE A 107 20.04 -3.49 -11.81
C ILE A 107 20.80 -2.51 -12.70
N LYS A 108 21.83 -1.87 -12.14
CA LYS A 108 22.84 -1.20 -12.95
C LYS A 108 23.28 -2.25 -13.94
N GLU A 109 23.04 -2.01 -15.23
CA GLU A 109 23.53 -2.88 -16.29
C GLU A 109 25.05 -3.00 -16.11
N ILE A 110 25.48 -4.07 -15.42
CA ILE A 110 26.86 -4.48 -15.45
C ILE A 110 27.05 -4.94 -16.89
N GLY A 111 27.77 -4.13 -17.65
CA GLY A 111 27.93 -4.27 -19.09
C GLY A 111 28.07 -5.72 -19.52
N LYS A 112 27.41 -6.03 -20.64
CA LYS A 112 27.40 -7.35 -21.30
C LYS A 112 28.72 -8.08 -21.09
N THR A 113 28.72 -9.05 -20.18
CA THR A 113 29.86 -9.95 -19.99
C THR A 113 29.57 -11.21 -20.78
N GLY A 114 30.06 -11.20 -22.02
CA GLY A 114 30.08 -12.33 -22.93
C GLY A 114 31.19 -12.05 -23.93
N VAL A 115 32.16 -12.97 -24.04
CA VAL A 115 33.11 -12.94 -25.15
C VAL A 115 32.32 -13.44 -26.35
N ASP A 116 32.03 -12.55 -27.30
CA ASP A 116 31.50 -12.98 -28.60
C ASP A 116 32.53 -13.90 -29.24
N LEU A 117 32.23 -15.19 -29.26
CA LEU A 117 33.01 -16.14 -30.04
C LEU A 117 32.58 -15.97 -31.49
N ASP A 118 33.41 -15.31 -32.29
CA ASP A 118 33.27 -15.31 -33.75
C ASP A 118 33.53 -16.74 -34.27
N ILE A 119 32.50 -17.59 -34.20
CA ILE A 119 32.54 -18.92 -34.80
C ILE A 119 32.40 -18.73 -36.31
N ILE A 120 33.53 -18.51 -36.99
CA ILE A 120 33.59 -18.56 -38.45
C ILE A 120 33.43 -20.02 -38.87
N ILE A 121 32.20 -20.50 -38.96
CA ILE A 121 31.89 -21.79 -39.58
C ILE A 121 32.12 -21.61 -41.09
N LYS A 122 33.30 -22.00 -41.57
CA LYS A 122 33.56 -22.06 -43.01
C LYS A 122 32.59 -23.07 -43.62
N PRO A 123 31.81 -22.69 -44.66
CA PRO A 123 30.92 -23.65 -45.31
C PRO A 123 31.76 -24.78 -45.93
N LYS A 124 31.43 -26.03 -45.58
CA LYS A 124 32.03 -27.22 -46.20
C LYS A 124 31.74 -27.17 -47.70
N THR A 125 32.77 -27.38 -48.52
CA THR A 125 32.57 -27.55 -49.97
C THR A 125 32.02 -28.95 -50.27
N ILE A 126 31.31 -29.12 -51.39
CA ILE A 126 30.75 -30.42 -51.83
C ILE A 126 31.82 -31.53 -51.82
N ARG A 127 33.06 -31.17 -52.18
CA ARG A 127 34.21 -32.09 -52.19
C ARG A 127 34.58 -32.62 -50.79
N GLN A 128 34.45 -31.78 -49.75
CA GLN A 128 34.68 -32.16 -48.36
C GLN A 128 33.52 -32.96 -47.78
N TRP A 129 32.31 -32.79 -48.32
CA TRP A 129 31.14 -33.57 -47.92
C TRP A 129 31.18 -35.02 -48.45
N LEU A 130 31.77 -35.23 -49.63
CA LEU A 130 31.90 -36.55 -50.26
C LEU A 130 33.06 -37.42 -49.72
N GLN A 131 33.86 -36.90 -48.77
CA GLN A 131 35.01 -37.60 -48.18
C GLN A 131 34.78 -38.06 -46.73
N GLU A 132 33.60 -37.76 -46.14
CA GLU A 132 33.07 -38.41 -44.93
C GLU A 132 32.25 -39.65 -45.31
#